data_AF-A0AA38I5C7-F1
#
_entry.id   AF-A0AA38I5C7-F1
#
_cell.length_a   1.000
_cell.length_b   1.000
_cell.length_c   1.000
_cell.angle_alpha   90.00
_cell.angle_beta   90.00
_cell.angle_gamma   90.00
#
_symmetry.space_group_name_H-M   'P 1'
#
loop_
_entity.id
_entity.type
_entity.pdbx_description
1 polymer ?
#
loop_
_entity_poly.entity_id
_entity_poly.type
_entity_poly.pdbx_seq_one_letter_code
_entity_poly.pdbx_strand_id
1 'polypeptide(L)'
;MSTQAYYKERLGFDPREAIYDGPPEKYRRKDEKPHGYEENLTKFKDERDAVQKKTFTKWVNKHLKKANRQIRDLFEDLRDGHNLISLLEVLTGEQLPRERGKMRFHMLHNIDTALHFLHCKKIKLVNIRSEDIVDGNPKLTLGLIWTIILHFQARKVRKFHLLHQNLVHFIRRLVALKNWLIQVWFAAAMAVQLMQDRRRCMRHHDSNRRIAN
;
A
#
# COMPACT_ATOMS: atom_id res chain seq x y z
N MET A 1 -50.41 -1.29 35.09
CA MET A 1 -50.90 -2.40 34.24
C MET A 1 -49.69 -3.04 33.56
N SER A 2 -49.60 -4.37 33.52
CA SER A 2 -48.53 -5.03 32.74
C SER A 2 -48.80 -4.87 31.25
N THR A 3 -47.75 -4.91 30.42
CA THR A 3 -47.88 -4.82 28.96
C THR A 3 -48.83 -5.89 28.42
N GLN A 4 -48.84 -7.09 29.01
CA GLN A 4 -49.78 -8.16 28.68
C GLN A 4 -51.24 -7.80 29.01
N ALA A 5 -51.49 -7.19 30.18
CA ALA A 5 -52.85 -6.79 30.57
C ALA A 5 -53.41 -5.66 29.68
N TYR A 6 -52.56 -4.76 29.19
CA TYR A 6 -52.96 -3.70 28.26
C TYR A 6 -53.52 -4.24 26.94
N TYR A 7 -52.90 -5.28 26.35
CA TYR A 7 -53.39 -5.90 25.11
C TYR A 7 -54.69 -6.67 25.32
N LYS A 8 -54.80 -7.39 26.45
CA LYS A 8 -55.97 -8.22 26.73
C LYS A 8 -57.23 -7.40 27.02
N GLU A 9 -57.14 -6.42 27.92
CA GLU A 9 -58.32 -5.65 28.34
C GLU A 9 -58.78 -4.62 27.31
N ARG A 10 -57.85 -4.06 26.52
CA ARG A 10 -58.16 -2.92 25.64
C ARG A 10 -58.33 -3.29 24.18
N LEU A 11 -57.70 -4.37 23.73
CA LEU A 11 -57.76 -4.84 22.35
C LEU A 11 -58.38 -6.23 22.24
N GLY A 12 -58.81 -6.83 23.36
CA GLY A 12 -59.41 -8.17 23.39
C GLY A 12 -58.44 -9.28 22.93
N PHE A 13 -57.13 -9.01 22.91
CA PHE A 13 -56.12 -9.89 22.34
C PHE A 13 -55.20 -10.41 23.45
N ASP A 14 -55.27 -11.71 23.75
CA ASP A 14 -54.33 -12.37 24.67
C ASP A 14 -53.14 -12.97 23.88
N PRO A 15 -51.92 -12.45 24.03
CA PRO A 15 -50.75 -12.97 23.32
C PRO A 15 -50.40 -14.42 23.64
N ARG A 16 -50.94 -15.00 24.72
CA ARG A 16 -50.73 -16.42 25.08
C ARG A 16 -51.68 -17.38 24.34
N GLU A 17 -52.78 -16.87 23.80
CA GLU A 17 -53.73 -17.63 22.97
C GLU A 17 -53.37 -17.57 21.48
N ALA A 18 -52.40 -16.73 21.11
CA ALA A 18 -51.84 -16.69 19.77
C ALA A 18 -50.95 -17.92 19.51
N ILE A 19 -51.56 -19.10 19.41
CA ILE A 19 -50.94 -20.23 18.71
C ILE A 19 -50.85 -19.79 17.25
N TYR A 20 -49.65 -19.45 16.81
CA TYR A 20 -49.41 -19.13 15.41
C TYR A 20 -49.46 -20.44 14.61
N ASP A 21 -50.64 -20.81 14.11
CA ASP A 21 -50.85 -22.02 13.29
C ASP A 21 -50.16 -21.95 11.90
N GLY A 22 -49.38 -20.90 11.66
CA GLY A 22 -48.74 -20.66 10.38
C GLY A 22 -49.75 -20.28 9.28
N PRO A 23 -49.26 -19.92 8.09
CA PRO A 23 -50.12 -19.62 6.95
C PRO A 23 -50.93 -20.87 6.55
N PRO A 24 -52.21 -20.72 6.14
CA PRO A 24 -53.02 -21.84 5.65
C PRO A 24 -52.26 -22.64 4.57
N GLU A 25 -52.37 -23.97 4.58
CA GLU A 25 -51.66 -24.91 3.69
C GLU A 25 -51.66 -24.47 2.21
N LYS A 26 -52.73 -23.79 1.75
CA LYS A 26 -52.87 -23.26 0.38
C LYS A 26 -51.87 -22.14 0.02
N TYR A 27 -51.31 -21.45 1.01
CA TYR A 27 -50.27 -20.42 0.87
C TYR A 27 -48.88 -20.93 1.30
N ARG A 28 -48.79 -22.17 1.77
CA ARG A 28 -47.52 -22.85 1.99
C ARG A 28 -46.91 -23.12 0.62
N ARG A 29 -46.15 -22.16 0.10
CA ARG A 29 -45.35 -22.31 -1.13
C ARG A 29 -44.49 -23.57 -0.94
N LYS A 30 -44.80 -24.64 -1.68
CA LYS A 30 -43.94 -25.81 -1.76
C LYS A 30 -42.66 -25.38 -2.48
N ASP A 31 -41.58 -25.26 -1.71
CA ASP A 31 -40.19 -25.29 -2.15
C ASP A 31 -39.72 -24.18 -3.12
N GLU A 32 -39.84 -22.91 -2.74
CA GLU A 32 -38.80 -21.95 -3.15
C GLU A 32 -37.71 -21.99 -2.08
N LYS A 33 -36.80 -22.96 -2.23
CA LYS A 33 -35.60 -23.02 -1.39
C LYS A 33 -34.81 -21.72 -1.59
N PRO A 34 -34.41 -21.01 -0.52
CA PRO A 34 -33.51 -19.85 -0.57
C PRO A 34 -32.07 -20.18 -1.04
N HIS A 35 -31.87 -21.28 -1.77
CA HIS A 35 -30.56 -21.82 -2.11
C HIS A 35 -29.84 -20.99 -3.18
N GLY A 36 -30.58 -20.36 -4.11
CA GLY A 36 -29.98 -19.69 -5.27
C GLY A 36 -29.24 -18.40 -4.95
N TYR A 37 -29.68 -17.59 -3.98
CA TYR A 37 -28.97 -16.35 -3.65
C TYR A 37 -27.68 -16.65 -2.86
N GLU A 38 -27.73 -17.60 -1.92
CA GLU A 38 -26.60 -18.02 -1.10
C GLU A 38 -25.51 -18.69 -1.94
N GLU A 39 -25.90 -19.52 -2.90
CA GLU A 39 -25.00 -20.18 -3.84
C GLU A 39 -24.32 -19.18 -4.79
N ASN A 40 -25.06 -18.18 -5.28
CA ASN A 40 -24.46 -17.11 -6.08
C ASN A 40 -23.48 -16.27 -5.23
N LEU A 41 -23.84 -15.92 -3.99
CA LEU A 41 -22.99 -15.12 -3.11
C LEU A 41 -21.68 -15.84 -2.77
N THR A 42 -21.75 -17.15 -2.53
CA THR A 42 -20.58 -18.01 -2.26
C THR A 42 -19.71 -18.14 -3.51
N LYS A 43 -20.30 -18.39 -4.68
CA LYS A 43 -19.58 -18.44 -5.96
C LYS A 43 -18.81 -17.15 -6.27
N PHE A 44 -19.46 -15.98 -6.14
CA PHE A 44 -18.80 -14.69 -6.35
C PHE A 44 -17.65 -14.43 -5.36
N LYS A 45 -17.79 -14.91 -4.11
CA LYS A 45 -16.74 -14.82 -3.11
C LYS A 45 -15.54 -15.69 -3.47
N ASP A 46 -15.78 -16.94 -3.86
CA ASP A 46 -14.73 -17.90 -4.23
C ASP A 46 -13.96 -17.44 -5.47
N GLU A 47 -14.66 -16.89 -6.47
CA GLU A 47 -14.02 -16.31 -7.66
C GLU A 47 -13.09 -15.15 -7.29
N ARG A 48 -13.54 -14.24 -6.42
CA ARG A 48 -12.74 -13.11 -5.95
C ARG A 48 -11.52 -13.56 -5.15
N ASP A 49 -11.69 -14.53 -4.25
CA ASP A 49 -10.61 -15.08 -3.43
C ASP A 49 -9.58 -15.82 -4.30
N ALA A 50 -10.04 -16.53 -5.34
CA ALA A 50 -9.17 -17.17 -6.32
C ALA A 50 -8.36 -16.16 -7.15
N VAL A 51 -8.98 -15.07 -7.61
CA VAL A 51 -8.29 -13.98 -8.33
C VAL A 51 -7.27 -13.30 -7.42
N GLN A 52 -7.61 -13.06 -6.15
CA GLN A 52 -6.70 -12.48 -5.17
C GLN A 52 -5.50 -13.40 -4.93
N LYS A 53 -5.73 -14.69 -4.65
CA LYS A 53 -4.67 -15.70 -4.49
C LYS A 53 -3.75 -15.72 -5.71
N LYS A 54 -4.31 -15.77 -6.92
CA LYS A 54 -3.53 -15.79 -8.18
C LYS A 54 -2.68 -14.53 -8.35
N THR A 55 -3.23 -13.37 -8.00
CA THR A 55 -2.53 -12.09 -8.08
C THR A 55 -1.37 -12.03 -7.09
N PHE A 56 -1.59 -12.42 -5.84
CA PHE A 56 -0.55 -12.45 -4.82
C PHE A 56 0.52 -13.49 -5.14
N THR A 57 0.15 -14.67 -5.63
CA THR A 57 1.08 -15.71 -6.07
C THR A 57 2.01 -15.19 -7.17
N LYS A 58 1.47 -14.52 -8.19
CA LYS A 58 2.27 -13.88 -9.25
C LYS A 58 3.22 -12.82 -8.69
N TRP A 59 2.73 -11.99 -7.77
CA TRP A 59 3.56 -10.96 -7.14
C TRP A 59 4.71 -11.56 -6.33
N VAL A 60 4.44 -12.58 -5.52
CA VAL A 60 5.46 -13.30 -4.74
C VAL A 60 6.50 -13.93 -5.69
N ASN A 61 6.06 -14.64 -6.73
CA ASN A 61 6.96 -15.27 -7.71
C ASN A 61 7.82 -14.28 -8.49
N LYS A 62 7.31 -13.08 -8.79
CA LYS A 62 8.11 -12.01 -9.41
C LYS A 62 9.34 -11.66 -8.57
N HIS A 63 9.24 -11.74 -7.25
CA HIS A 63 10.35 -11.48 -6.33
C HIS A 63 11.19 -12.74 -6.09
N LEU A 64 10.56 -13.88 -5.80
CA LEU A 64 11.26 -15.14 -5.52
C LEU A 64 12.13 -15.64 -6.67
N LYS A 65 11.79 -15.30 -7.93
CA LYS A 65 12.65 -15.62 -9.09
C LYS A 65 14.08 -15.08 -8.93
N LYS A 66 14.27 -13.95 -8.22
CA LYS A 66 15.60 -13.37 -7.94
C LYS A 66 16.44 -14.21 -6.97
N ALA A 67 15.79 -15.06 -6.17
CA ALA A 67 16.41 -16.02 -5.27
C ALA A 67 16.31 -17.46 -5.82
N ASN A 68 16.04 -17.63 -7.11
CA ASN A 68 15.83 -18.92 -7.78
C ASN A 68 14.77 -19.81 -7.09
N ARG A 69 13.71 -19.20 -6.57
CA ARG A 69 12.57 -19.86 -5.89
C ARG A 69 11.26 -19.55 -6.60
N GLN A 70 10.28 -20.42 -6.41
CA GLN A 70 8.91 -20.22 -6.89
C GLN A 70 7.93 -20.98 -6.01
N ILE A 71 6.71 -20.47 -5.95
CA ILE A 71 5.56 -21.09 -5.28
C ILE A 71 4.48 -21.41 -6.32
N ARG A 72 3.78 -22.53 -6.11
CA ARG A 72 2.63 -22.99 -6.88
C ARG A 72 1.34 -22.73 -6.12
N ASP A 73 1.31 -23.09 -4.84
CA ASP A 73 0.21 -22.81 -3.93
C ASP A 73 0.66 -21.90 -2.80
N LEU A 74 0.09 -20.70 -2.76
CA LEU A 74 0.38 -19.69 -1.73
C LEU A 74 0.16 -20.19 -0.29
N PHE A 75 -0.84 -21.05 -0.07
CA PHE A 75 -1.22 -21.48 1.28
C PHE A 75 -0.40 -22.66 1.77
N GLU A 76 0.20 -23.44 0.85
CA GLU A 76 1.05 -24.57 1.19
C GLU A 76 2.53 -24.19 1.17
N ASP A 77 2.98 -23.52 0.11
CA ASP A 77 4.40 -23.29 -0.11
C ASP A 77 5.01 -22.19 0.76
N LEU A 78 4.19 -21.50 1.57
CA LEU A 78 4.67 -20.54 2.57
C LEU A 78 4.79 -21.12 3.98
N ARG A 79 4.24 -22.31 4.24
CA ARG A 79 4.06 -22.87 5.60
C ARG A 79 5.38 -23.17 6.30
N ASP A 80 6.41 -23.54 5.55
CA ASP A 80 7.75 -23.85 6.09
C ASP A 80 8.57 -22.59 6.45
N GLY A 81 8.07 -21.41 6.06
CA GLY A 81 8.70 -20.11 6.25
C GLY A 81 9.89 -19.80 5.34
N HIS A 82 10.45 -20.76 4.61
CA HIS A 82 11.64 -20.53 3.80
C HIS A 82 11.38 -19.55 2.65
N ASN A 83 10.25 -19.70 1.97
CA ASN A 83 9.86 -18.79 0.88
C ASN A 83 9.48 -17.40 1.40
N LEU A 84 8.86 -17.31 2.59
CA LEU A 84 8.56 -16.04 3.22
C LEU A 84 9.84 -15.28 3.60
N ILE A 85 10.82 -15.96 4.21
CA ILE A 85 12.12 -15.36 4.52
C ILE A 85 12.81 -14.89 3.23
N SER A 86 12.87 -15.72 2.18
CA SER A 86 13.49 -15.33 0.89
C SER A 86 12.80 -14.12 0.25
N LEU A 87 11.48 -14.04 0.36
CA LEU A 87 10.74 -12.89 -0.13
C LEU A 87 11.18 -11.62 0.60
N LEU A 88 11.31 -11.66 1.93
CA LEU A 88 11.73 -10.52 2.73
C LEU A 88 13.17 -10.11 2.40
N GLU A 89 14.10 -11.06 2.33
CA GLU A 89 15.49 -10.79 1.93
C GLU A 89 15.58 -10.11 0.57
N VAL A 90 14.81 -10.58 -0.42
CA VAL A 90 14.78 -9.97 -1.77
C VAL A 90 14.18 -8.56 -1.76
N LEU A 91 13.19 -8.31 -0.91
CA LEU A 91 12.54 -7.00 -0.82
C LEU A 91 13.38 -5.96 -0.08
N THR A 92 14.18 -6.39 0.89
CA THR A 92 14.95 -5.49 1.77
C THR A 92 16.43 -5.41 1.41
N GLY A 93 16.99 -6.47 0.84
CA GLY A 93 18.43 -6.67 0.66
C GLY A 93 19.15 -7.12 1.93
N GLU A 94 18.43 -7.52 2.98
CA GLU A 94 18.99 -7.94 4.27
C GLU A 94 18.87 -9.45 4.44
N GLN A 95 19.90 -10.11 4.96
CA GLN A 95 19.90 -11.54 5.22
C GLN A 95 19.21 -11.87 6.56
N LEU A 96 18.41 -12.93 6.59
CA LEU A 96 17.70 -13.38 7.78
C LEU A 96 18.16 -14.79 8.20
N PRO A 97 18.15 -15.12 9.51
CA PRO A 97 18.46 -16.46 9.97
C PRO A 97 17.41 -17.48 9.51
N ARG A 98 17.83 -18.74 9.36
CA ARG A 98 16.98 -19.83 8.85
C ARG A 98 17.28 -21.11 9.60
N GLU A 99 16.28 -21.63 10.27
CA GLU A 99 16.32 -22.96 10.87
C GLU A 99 16.15 -24.03 9.79
N ARG A 100 16.96 -25.08 9.91
CA ARG A 100 16.94 -26.23 8.98
C ARG A 100 16.17 -27.37 9.63
N GLY A 101 15.27 -27.97 8.87
CA GLY A 101 14.53 -29.15 9.30
C GLY A 101 13.12 -29.17 8.75
N LYS A 102 12.43 -30.30 8.93
CA LYS A 102 11.07 -30.52 8.40
C LYS A 102 10.00 -30.63 9.48
N MET A 103 10.40 -30.62 10.76
CA MET A 103 9.43 -30.66 11.87
C MET A 103 8.71 -29.32 12.00
N ARG A 104 7.47 -29.36 12.51
CA ARG A 104 6.64 -28.18 12.76
C ARG A 104 7.37 -27.11 13.58
N PHE A 105 8.19 -27.52 14.55
CA PHE A 105 9.01 -26.60 15.36
C PHE A 105 9.92 -25.71 14.49
N HIS A 106 10.61 -26.26 13.50
CA HIS A 106 11.47 -25.48 12.60
C HIS A 106 10.65 -24.54 11.71
N MET A 107 9.47 -25.00 11.25
CA MET A 107 8.57 -24.17 10.46
C MET A 107 8.09 -22.96 11.27
N LEU A 108 7.63 -23.18 12.51
CA LEU A 108 7.20 -22.12 13.41
C LEU A 108 8.32 -21.11 13.65
N HIS A 109 9.53 -21.57 13.93
CA HIS A 109 10.67 -20.68 14.13
C HIS A 109 11.00 -19.83 12.88
N ASN A 110 10.96 -20.43 11.69
CA ASN A 110 11.19 -19.71 10.44
C ASN A 110 10.12 -18.65 10.18
N ILE A 111 8.84 -18.98 10.47
CA ILE A 111 7.76 -18.00 10.38
C ILE A 111 7.93 -16.89 11.42
N ASP A 112 8.21 -17.23 12.68
CA ASP A 112 8.46 -16.24 13.75
C ASP A 112 9.59 -15.29 13.39
N THR A 113 10.67 -15.80 12.81
CA THR A 113 11.78 -14.98 12.30
C THR A 113 11.29 -13.96 11.28
N ALA A 114 10.46 -14.40 10.32
CA ALA A 114 9.90 -13.51 9.30
C ALA A 114 8.93 -12.47 9.91
N LEU A 115 8.04 -12.88 10.82
CA LEU A 115 7.08 -11.97 11.47
C LEU A 115 7.80 -10.96 12.38
N HIS A 116 8.78 -11.41 13.16
CA HIS A 116 9.61 -10.56 13.99
C HIS A 116 10.36 -9.51 13.15
N PHE A 117 10.93 -9.92 12.01
CA PHE A 117 11.56 -8.98 11.09
C PHE A 117 10.58 -7.89 10.60
N LEU A 118 9.34 -8.26 10.27
CA LEU A 118 8.31 -7.29 9.88
C LEU A 118 7.99 -6.30 11.02
N HIS A 119 7.89 -6.78 12.26
CA HIS A 119 7.74 -5.93 13.45
C HIS A 119 8.93 -4.96 13.63
N CYS A 120 10.16 -5.43 13.45
CA CYS A 120 11.36 -4.59 13.49
C CYS A 120 11.34 -3.49 12.42
N LYS A 121 10.74 -3.76 11.24
CA LYS A 121 10.49 -2.75 10.19
C LYS A 121 9.27 -1.87 10.44
N LYS A 122 8.69 -1.91 11.66
CA LYS A 122 7.52 -1.14 12.11
C LYS A 122 6.25 -1.42 11.29
N ILE A 123 6.12 -2.65 10.78
CA ILE A 123 4.91 -3.11 10.08
C ILE A 123 3.97 -3.70 11.14
N LYS A 124 2.73 -3.23 11.17
CA LYS A 124 1.72 -3.73 12.12
C LYS A 124 1.03 -4.96 11.53
N LEU A 125 1.18 -6.09 12.20
CA LEU A 125 0.45 -7.32 11.91
C LEU A 125 -0.72 -7.43 12.90
N VAL A 126 -1.95 -7.40 12.39
CA VAL A 126 -3.15 -7.48 13.23
C VAL A 126 -3.61 -8.93 13.28
N ASN A 127 -3.47 -9.56 14.45
CA ASN A 127 -4.00 -10.90 14.71
C ASN A 127 -3.47 -11.98 13.73
N ILE A 128 -2.18 -11.94 13.43
CA ILE A 128 -1.49 -12.98 12.66
C ILE A 128 -0.40 -13.55 13.54
N ARG A 129 -0.46 -14.84 13.83
CA ARG A 129 0.57 -15.59 14.55
C ARG A 129 1.29 -16.54 13.61
N SER A 130 2.38 -17.14 14.10
CA SER A 130 3.14 -18.12 13.30
C SER A 130 2.37 -19.42 13.07
N GLU A 131 1.59 -19.88 14.04
CA GLU A 131 0.78 -21.11 13.87
C GLU A 131 -0.22 -20.97 12.73
N ASP A 132 -0.83 -19.79 12.58
CA ASP A 132 -1.82 -19.53 11.54
C ASP A 132 -1.25 -19.73 10.13
N ILE A 133 0.03 -19.37 9.95
CA ILE A 133 0.72 -19.51 8.66
C ILE A 133 1.24 -20.94 8.47
N VAL A 134 1.78 -21.56 9.53
CA VAL A 134 2.21 -22.98 9.48
C VAL A 134 1.03 -23.91 9.25
N ASP A 135 -0.16 -23.57 9.71
CA ASP A 135 -1.40 -24.32 9.47
C ASP A 135 -2.03 -24.03 8.10
N GLY A 136 -1.49 -23.07 7.35
CA GLY A 136 -1.95 -22.73 6.00
C GLY A 136 -3.28 -21.99 5.99
N ASN A 137 -3.63 -21.24 7.04
CA ASN A 137 -4.88 -20.50 7.11
C ASN A 137 -4.98 -19.51 5.93
N PRO A 138 -5.91 -19.70 4.97
CA PRO A 138 -5.94 -18.91 3.74
C PRO A 138 -6.13 -17.42 4.00
N LYS A 139 -7.04 -17.06 4.91
CA LYS A 139 -7.40 -15.68 5.21
C LYS A 139 -6.22 -14.92 5.84
N LEU A 140 -5.55 -15.54 6.80
CA LEU A 140 -4.42 -14.92 7.51
C LEU A 140 -3.17 -14.88 6.63
N THR A 141 -2.96 -15.90 5.79
CA THR A 141 -1.87 -15.91 4.78
C THR A 141 -2.06 -14.80 3.75
N LEU A 142 -3.28 -14.61 3.21
CA LEU A 142 -3.58 -13.49 2.31
C LEU A 142 -3.38 -12.14 3.01
N GLY A 143 -3.84 -12.01 4.26
CA GLY A 143 -3.64 -10.80 5.07
C GLY A 143 -2.17 -10.45 5.29
N LEU A 144 -1.33 -11.45 5.55
CA LEU A 144 0.12 -11.29 5.69
C LEU A 144 0.75 -10.80 4.38
N ILE A 145 0.49 -11.48 3.27
CA ILE A 145 1.06 -11.12 1.96
C ILE A 145 0.57 -9.75 1.50
N TRP A 146 -0.70 -9.43 1.71
CA TRP A 146 -1.25 -8.09 1.47
C TRP A 146 -0.50 -7.02 2.25
N THR A 147 -0.25 -7.25 3.55
CA THR A 147 0.46 -6.30 4.41
C THR A 147 1.89 -6.05 3.92
N ILE A 148 2.59 -7.11 3.49
CA ILE A 148 3.93 -7.02 2.90
C ILE A 148 3.88 -6.22 1.59
N ILE A 149 2.97 -6.57 0.68
CA ILE A 149 2.77 -5.87 -0.59
C ILE A 149 2.56 -4.37 -0.36
N LEU A 150 1.59 -4.02 0.48
CA LEU A 150 1.21 -2.65 0.75
C LEU A 150 2.40 -1.84 1.25
N HIS A 151 3.15 -2.36 2.22
CA HIS A 151 4.30 -1.66 2.79
C HIS A 151 5.42 -1.43 1.76
N PHE A 152 5.85 -2.47 1.07
CA PHE A 152 7.01 -2.38 0.18
C PHE A 152 6.70 -1.70 -1.16
N GLN A 153 5.50 -1.86 -1.70
CA GLN A 153 5.08 -1.11 -2.88
C GLN A 153 4.86 0.38 -2.55
N ALA A 154 4.18 0.72 -1.45
CA ALA A 154 4.00 2.12 -1.06
C ALA A 154 5.33 2.81 -0.73
N ARG A 155 6.29 2.10 -0.12
CA ARG A 155 7.66 2.62 0.08
C ARG A 155 8.36 2.88 -1.26
N LYS A 156 8.20 2.01 -2.26
CA LYS A 156 8.79 2.22 -3.59
C LYS A 156 8.21 3.46 -4.27
N VAL A 157 6.89 3.62 -4.26
CA VAL A 157 6.22 4.80 -4.82
C VAL A 157 6.64 6.08 -4.09
N ARG A 158 6.67 6.07 -2.75
CA ARG A 158 7.14 7.21 -1.96
C ARG A 158 8.60 7.56 -2.26
N LYS A 159 9.50 6.58 -2.33
CA LYS A 159 10.91 6.82 -2.71
C LYS A 159 11.01 7.42 -4.11
N PHE A 160 10.26 6.90 -5.08
CA PHE A 160 10.24 7.46 -6.44
C PHE A 160 9.73 8.90 -6.44
N HIS A 161 8.66 9.19 -5.71
CA HIS A 161 8.15 10.54 -5.54
C HIS A 161 9.18 11.47 -4.89
N LEU A 162 9.83 11.05 -3.80
CA LEU A 162 10.87 11.83 -3.13
C LEU A 162 12.08 12.08 -4.04
N LEU A 163 12.52 11.08 -4.80
CA LEU A 163 13.59 11.23 -5.78
C LEU A 163 13.20 12.24 -6.88
N HIS A 164 11.97 12.15 -7.37
CA HIS A 164 11.45 13.09 -8.35
C HIS A 164 11.38 14.51 -7.78
N GLN A 165 10.88 14.70 -6.55
CA GLN A 165 10.84 16.00 -5.89
C GLN A 165 12.24 16.59 -5.65
N ASN A 166 13.20 15.76 -5.22
CA ASN A 166 14.59 16.16 -5.04
C ASN A 166 15.22 16.58 -6.37
N LEU A 167 14.97 15.82 -7.44
CA LEU A 167 15.45 16.14 -8.79
C LEU A 167 14.82 17.44 -9.31
N VAL A 168 13.52 17.62 -9.15
CA VAL A 168 12.82 18.86 -9.53
C VAL A 168 13.37 20.05 -8.75
N HIS A 169 13.56 19.94 -7.42
CA HIS A 169 14.19 20.98 -6.62
C HIS A 169 15.61 21.30 -7.11
N PHE A 170 16.40 20.28 -7.41
CA PHE A 170 17.75 20.44 -7.94
C PHE A 170 17.76 21.18 -9.28
N ILE A 171 16.90 20.79 -10.22
CA ILE A 171 16.75 21.45 -11.51
C ILE A 171 16.30 22.91 -11.32
N ARG A 172 15.33 23.19 -10.44
CA ARG A 172 14.90 24.56 -10.12
C ARG A 172 16.05 25.41 -9.58
N ARG A 173 16.90 24.86 -8.70
CA ARG A 173 18.11 25.55 -8.21
C ARG A 173 19.11 25.82 -9.35
N LEU A 174 19.33 24.87 -10.25
CA LEU A 174 20.20 25.07 -11.41
C LEU A 174 19.66 26.15 -12.36
N VAL A 175 18.35 26.18 -12.62
CA VAL A 175 17.71 27.21 -13.43
C VAL A 175 17.80 28.58 -12.75
N ALA A 176 17.56 28.65 -11.45
CA ALA A 176 17.72 29.88 -10.68
C ALA A 176 19.17 30.39 -10.70
N LEU A 177 20.16 29.50 -10.58
CA LEU A 177 21.58 29.84 -10.70
C LEU A 177 21.91 30.38 -12.09
N LYS A 178 21.42 29.73 -13.16
CA LYS A 178 21.59 30.23 -14.53
C LYS A 178 20.97 31.63 -14.69
N ASN A 179 19.74 31.82 -14.23
CA ASN A 179 19.06 33.12 -14.32
C ASN A 179 19.77 34.20 -13.49
N TRP A 180 20.28 33.86 -12.30
CA TRP A 180 21.08 34.76 -11.47
C TRP A 180 22.39 35.15 -12.16
N LEU A 181 23.10 34.20 -12.76
CA LEU A 181 24.32 34.47 -13.54
C LEU A 181 24.05 35.40 -14.72
N ILE A 182 22.94 35.20 -15.43
CA ILE A 182 22.51 36.06 -16.54
C ILE A 182 22.25 37.49 -16.03
N GLN A 183 21.52 37.65 -14.92
CA GLN A 183 21.26 38.96 -14.33
C GLN A 183 22.53 39.68 -13.87
N VAL A 184 23.44 38.96 -13.23
CA VAL A 184 24.75 39.50 -12.81
C VAL A 184 25.57 39.93 -14.04
N TRP A 185 25.56 39.14 -15.11
CA TRP A 185 26.24 39.47 -16.35
C TRP A 185 25.65 40.72 -17.02
N PHE A 186 24.32 40.85 -17.09
CA PHE A 186 23.67 42.05 -17.60
C PHE A 186 24.00 43.29 -16.77
N ALA A 187 23.95 43.18 -15.43
CA ALA A 187 24.31 44.28 -14.54
C ALA A 187 25.77 44.72 -14.73
N ALA A 188 26.69 43.76 -14.86
CA ALA A 188 28.10 44.04 -15.14
C ALA A 188 28.28 44.71 -16.51
N ALA A 189 27.62 44.22 -17.56
CA ALA A 189 27.67 44.81 -18.89
C ALA A 189 27.13 46.25 -18.91
N MET A 190 26.02 46.51 -18.23
CA MET A 190 25.48 47.86 -18.07
C MET A 190 26.44 48.78 -17.32
N ALA A 191 27.07 48.31 -16.25
CA ALA A 191 28.05 49.09 -15.51
C ALA A 191 29.28 49.46 -16.38
N VAL A 192 29.73 48.53 -17.23
CA VAL A 192 30.80 48.78 -18.21
C VAL A 192 30.38 49.83 -19.23
N GLN A 193 29.16 49.73 -19.77
CA GLN A 193 28.62 50.68 -20.73
C GLN A 193 28.51 52.09 -20.13
N LEU A 194 27.93 52.21 -18.93
CA LEU A 194 27.85 53.47 -18.18
C LEU A 194 29.24 54.07 -17.92
N MET A 195 30.23 53.25 -17.58
CA MET A 195 31.62 53.71 -17.43
C MET A 195 32.24 54.20 -18.75
N GLN A 196 31.90 53.58 -19.89
CA GLN A 196 32.36 54.02 -21.21
C GLN A 196 31.69 55.31 -21.66
N ASP A 197 30.38 55.45 -21.43
CA ASP A 197 29.62 56.66 -21.77
C ASP A 197 30.08 57.86 -20.93
N ARG A 198 30.34 57.65 -19.63
CA ARG A 198 30.93 58.67 -18.75
C ARG A 198 32.32 59.12 -19.22
N ARG A 199 33.16 58.19 -19.70
CA ARG A 199 34.46 58.51 -20.33
C ARG A 199 34.30 59.22 -21.68
N ARG A 200 33.23 58.97 -22.42
CA ARG A 200 32.95 59.62 -23.71
C ARG A 200 32.53 61.08 -23.52
N CYS A 201 31.66 61.36 -22.54
CA CYS A 201 31.30 62.73 -22.16
C CYS A 201 32.51 63.55 -21.69
N MET A 202 33.39 62.98 -20.86
CA MET A 202 34.61 63.71 -20.43
C MET A 202 35.52 64.07 -21.60
N ARG A 203 35.67 63.19 -22.60
CA ARG A 203 36.45 63.49 -23.82
C ARG A 203 35.82 64.55 -24.73
N HIS A 204 34.48 64.61 -24.82
CA HIS A 204 33.80 65.69 -25.55
C HIS A 204 33.91 67.02 -24.82
N HIS A 205 33.84 67.03 -23.50
CA HIS A 205 34.02 68.25 -22.71
C HIS A 205 35.43 68.83 -22.87
N ASP A 206 36.48 67.98 -22.90
CA ASP A 206 37.85 68.39 -23.16
C ASP A 206 38.09 68.84 -24.61
N SER A 207 37.42 68.21 -25.59
CA SER A 207 37.56 68.59 -27.00
C SER A 207 36.92 69.96 -27.29
N ASN A 208 35.73 70.24 -26.75
CA ASN A 208 35.11 71.58 -26.87
C ASN A 208 35.93 72.67 -26.17
N ARG A 209 36.63 72.34 -25.08
CA ARG A 209 37.50 73.30 -24.36
C ARG A 209 38.77 73.67 -25.13
N ARG A 210 39.25 72.81 -26.03
CA ARG A 210 40.41 73.10 -26.89
C ARG A 210 40.08 73.90 -28.15
N ILE A 211 38.82 73.92 -28.58
CA ILE A 211 38.37 74.67 -29.77
C ILE A 211 37.98 76.12 -29.39
N ALA A 212 37.70 76.38 -28.12
CA ALA A 212 37.28 77.69 -27.60
C ALA A 212 38.45 78.60 -27.13
N ASN A 213 39.70 78.18 -27.33
CA ASN A 213 40.92 78.99 -27.12
C ASN A 213 41.70 79.08 -28.43
#